data_AF-A0A411ZQI2-F1
#
_entry.id   AF-A0A411ZQI2-F1
#
_cell.length_a   1.000
_cell.length_b   1.000
_cell.length_c   1.000
_cell.angle_alpha   90.00
_cell.angle_beta   90.00
_cell.angle_gamma   90.00
#
_symmetry.space_group_name_H-M   'P 1'
#
loop_
_entity.id
_entity.type
_entity.pdbx_description
1 polymer ?
#
loop_
_entity_poly.entity_id
_entity_poly.type
_entity_poly.pdbx_seq_one_letter_code
_entity_poly.pdbx_strand_id
1 'polypeptide(L)'
;TADIGEKYLTVIRKAAGDYTKEIFHKLREREYNPELMRLYVVGGGGCMIQNFGEYDKSRVTIVRDICATAKGYEAMTVRKIQRNGGMLV
;
A
#
# COMPACT_ATOMS: atom_id res chain seq x y z
N THR A 1 9.37 8.21 19.10
CA THR A 1 9.02 6.77 19.24
C THR A 1 8.02 6.65 20.37
N ALA A 2 7.08 5.70 20.31
CA ALA A 2 6.07 5.54 21.36
C ALA A 2 6.74 5.14 22.69
N ASP A 3 6.24 5.69 23.80
CA ASP A 3 6.70 5.38 25.16
C ASP A 3 6.15 4.01 25.60
N ILE A 4 6.88 2.96 25.24
CA ILE A 4 6.50 1.56 25.43
C ILE A 4 7.73 0.81 25.95
N GLY A 5 7.53 -0.06 26.94
CA GLY A 5 8.60 -0.90 27.49
C GLY A 5 9.29 -1.74 26.41
N GLU A 6 10.61 -1.82 26.47
CA GLU A 6 11.49 -2.39 25.43
C GLU A 6 11.12 -3.83 25.03
N LYS A 7 10.71 -4.65 26.01
CA LYS A 7 10.21 -6.03 25.79
C LYS A 7 9.03 -6.04 24.81
N TYR A 8 8.05 -5.17 25.01
CA TYR A 8 6.86 -5.11 24.16
C TYR A 8 7.19 -4.51 22.80
N LEU A 9 8.02 -3.47 22.79
CA LEU A 9 8.43 -2.81 21.56
C LEU A 9 9.17 -3.78 20.61
N THR A 10 10.02 -4.65 21.17
CA THR A 10 10.71 -5.70 20.42
C THR A 10 9.74 -6.69 19.79
N VAL A 11 8.75 -7.16 20.55
CA VAL A 11 7.73 -8.10 20.05
C VAL A 11 6.87 -7.46 18.96
N ILE A 12 6.45 -6.20 19.14
CA ILE A 12 5.65 -5.46 18.17
C ILE A 12 6.43 -5.28 16.86
N ARG A 13 7.68 -4.85 16.94
CA ARG A 13 8.54 -4.68 15.75
C ARG A 13 8.75 -5.99 15.01
N LYS A 14 8.99 -7.08 15.74
CA LYS A 14 9.15 -8.41 15.16
C LYS A 14 7.88 -8.83 14.41
N ALA A 15 6.72 -8.75 15.07
CA ALA A 15 5.44 -9.10 14.46
C ALA A 15 5.12 -8.25 13.22
N ALA A 16 5.41 -6.94 13.26
CA ALA A 16 5.22 -6.04 12.12
C ALA A 16 6.17 -6.40 10.95
N GLY A 17 7.44 -6.69 11.25
CA GLY A 17 8.41 -7.15 10.27
C GLY A 17 7.98 -8.46 9.60
N ASP A 18 7.63 -9.47 10.40
CA ASP A 18 7.17 -10.78 9.93
C ASP A 18 5.91 -10.63 9.05
N TYR A 19 4.94 -9.81 9.46
CA TYR A 19 3.76 -9.51 8.66
C TYR A 19 4.10 -8.89 7.29
N THR A 20 5.00 -7.91 7.24
CA THR A 20 5.40 -7.28 5.97
C THR A 20 6.19 -8.23 5.07
N LYS A 21 7.00 -9.13 5.64
CA LYS A 21 7.69 -10.19 4.88
C LYS A 21 6.69 -11.14 4.22
N GLU A 22 5.66 -11.55 4.94
CA GLU A 22 4.58 -12.38 4.42
C GLU A 22 3.81 -11.71 3.29
N ILE A 23 3.60 -10.39 3.34
CA ILE A 23 2.99 -9.65 2.22
C ILE A 23 3.83 -9.82 0.95
N PHE A 24 5.14 -9.56 1.02
CA PHE A 24 6.00 -9.69 -0.15
C PHE A 24 6.19 -11.14 -0.60
N HIS A 25 6.13 -12.11 0.32
CA HIS A 25 6.09 -13.53 -0.04
C HIS A 25 4.84 -13.85 -0.86
N LYS A 26 3.66 -13.46 -0.38
CA LYS A 26 2.38 -13.62 -1.09
C LYS A 26 2.29 -12.88 -2.41
N LEU A 27 3.02 -11.77 -2.58
CA LEU A 27 3.15 -11.11 -3.87
C LEU A 27 3.98 -11.96 -4.84
N ARG A 28 5.12 -12.49 -4.39
CA ARG A 28 5.97 -13.37 -5.22
C ARG A 28 5.26 -14.66 -5.63
N GLU A 29 4.46 -15.25 -4.74
CA GLU A 29 3.60 -16.40 -5.07
C GLU A 29 2.59 -16.09 -6.19
N ARG A 30 2.20 -14.82 -6.31
CA ARG A 30 1.32 -14.31 -7.39
C ARG A 30 2.13 -13.69 -8.52
N GLU A 31 3.33 -14.18 -8.75
CA GLU A 31 4.19 -13.84 -9.89
C GLU A 31 4.69 -12.38 -9.92
N TYR A 32 4.58 -11.65 -8.79
CA TYR A 32 5.22 -10.34 -8.69
C TYR A 32 6.74 -10.47 -8.77
N ASN A 33 7.34 -9.86 -9.80
CA ASN A 33 8.78 -9.73 -9.95
C ASN A 33 9.19 -8.25 -9.83
N PRO A 34 9.98 -7.86 -8.80
CA PRO A 34 10.40 -6.47 -8.62
C PRO A 34 11.30 -5.94 -9.75
N GLU A 35 12.01 -6.80 -10.50
CA GLU A 35 12.84 -6.40 -11.64
C GLU A 35 11.97 -6.04 -12.87
N LEU A 36 10.84 -6.71 -13.04
CA LEU A 36 9.95 -6.54 -14.18
C LEU A 36 8.79 -5.57 -13.91
N MET A 37 8.36 -5.45 -12.65
CA MET A 37 7.14 -4.72 -12.28
C MET A 37 7.42 -3.61 -11.27
N ARG A 38 6.60 -2.54 -11.32
CA ARG A 38 6.52 -1.53 -10.25
C ARG A 38 5.31 -1.82 -9.37
N LEU A 39 5.50 -1.75 -8.05
CA LEU A 39 4.43 -2.00 -7.08
C LEU A 39 3.88 -0.68 -6.57
N TYR A 40 2.56 -0.50 -6.66
CA TYR A 40 1.86 0.61 -6.03
C TYR A 40 1.06 0.08 -4.84
N VAL A 41 1.37 0.60 -3.65
CA VAL A 41 0.66 0.27 -2.43
C VAL A 41 -0.26 1.43 -2.07
N VAL A 42 -1.54 1.14 -1.85
CA VAL A 42 -2.56 2.12 -1.45
C VAL A 42 -3.21 1.70 -0.13
N GLY A 43 -3.86 2.65 0.54
CA GLY A 43 -4.59 2.40 1.79
C GLY A 43 -3.72 2.31 3.04
N GLY A 44 -4.34 2.01 4.19
CA GLY A 44 -3.69 2.10 5.51
C GLY A 44 -2.52 1.14 5.70
N GLY A 45 -2.54 -0.02 5.04
CA GLY A 45 -1.46 -1.02 5.09
C GLY A 45 -0.12 -0.51 4.53
N GLY A 46 -0.15 0.54 3.70
CA GLY A 46 1.07 1.18 3.20
C GLY A 46 1.99 1.71 4.30
N CYS A 47 1.42 2.13 5.43
CA CYS A 47 2.21 2.59 6.58
C CYS A 47 3.06 1.45 7.18
N MET A 48 2.52 0.23 7.25
CA MET A 48 3.25 -0.93 7.78
C MET A 48 4.45 -1.27 6.90
N ILE A 49 4.22 -1.32 5.58
CA ILE A 49 5.29 -1.57 4.61
C ILE A 49 6.33 -0.46 4.68
N GLN A 50 5.92 0.81 4.75
CA GLN A 50 6.85 1.94 4.80
C GLN A 50 7.82 1.87 5.99
N ASN A 51 7.34 1.43 7.16
CA ASN A 51 8.10 1.50 8.40
C ASN A 51 8.82 0.18 8.76
N PHE A 52 8.31 -0.97 8.32
CA PHE A 52 8.81 -2.28 8.75
C PHE A 52 9.14 -3.23 7.59
N GLY A 53 8.76 -2.89 6.36
CA GLY A 53 9.00 -3.72 5.19
C GLY A 53 10.41 -3.58 4.63
N GLU A 54 10.94 -4.70 4.13
CA GLU A 54 12.20 -4.76 3.37
C GLU A 54 11.86 -4.88 1.87
N TYR A 55 12.15 -3.83 1.10
CA TYR A 55 11.87 -3.78 -0.35
C TYR A 55 12.73 -2.72 -1.05
N ASP A 56 12.83 -2.81 -2.37
CA ASP A 56 13.47 -1.79 -3.21
C ASP A 56 12.57 -0.54 -3.32
N LYS A 57 12.99 0.54 -2.66
CA LYS A 57 12.28 1.84 -2.62
C LYS A 57 12.18 2.51 -3.99
N SER A 58 13.01 2.16 -4.97
CA SER A 58 12.92 2.71 -6.33
C SER A 58 11.77 2.07 -7.14
N ARG A 59 11.39 0.84 -6.78
CA ARG A 59 10.39 0.01 -7.47
C ARG A 59 9.03 0.02 -6.80
N VAL A 60 8.96 0.38 -5.52
CA VAL A 60 7.71 0.43 -4.75
C VAL A 60 7.31 1.88 -4.45
N THR A 61 6.09 2.25 -4.83
CA THR A 61 5.50 3.56 -4.51
C THR A 61 4.35 3.37 -3.51
N ILE A 62 4.43 4.06 -2.38
CA ILE A 62 3.39 4.03 -1.34
C ILE A 62 2.56 5.31 -1.46
N VAL A 63 1.30 5.16 -1.86
CA VAL A 63 0.34 6.27 -1.97
C VAL A 63 -0.24 6.52 -0.58
N ARG A 64 0.11 7.68 -0.01
CA ARG A 64 -0.31 8.08 1.35
C ARG A 64 -1.75 8.56 1.44
N ASP A 65 -2.38 8.84 0.31
CA ASP A 65 -3.78 9.21 0.26
C ASP A 65 -4.63 7.97 0.60
N ILE A 66 -5.15 7.92 1.82
CA ILE A 66 -5.99 6.80 2.29
C ILE A 66 -7.27 6.65 1.45
N CYS A 67 -7.72 7.73 0.83
CA CYS A 67 -8.89 7.75 -0.05
C CYS A 67 -8.53 7.49 -1.52
N ALA A 68 -7.29 7.12 -1.85
CA ALA A 68 -6.85 6.92 -3.24
C ALA A 68 -7.79 6.00 -4.03
N THR A 69 -8.23 4.89 -3.43
CA THR A 69 -9.18 3.96 -4.05
C THR A 69 -10.55 4.61 -4.28
N ALA A 70 -11.09 5.32 -3.29
CA ALA A 70 -12.38 6.00 -3.40
C ALA A 70 -12.36 7.10 -4.46
N LYS A 71 -11.32 7.94 -4.47
CA LYS A 71 -11.08 8.97 -5.50
C LYS A 71 -10.93 8.35 -6.88
N GLY A 72 -10.32 7.17 -6.97
CA GLY A 72 -10.24 6.40 -8.22
C GLY A 72 -11.62 6.00 -8.74
N TYR A 73 -12.49 5.48 -7.88
CA TYR A 73 -13.88 5.14 -8.25
C TYR A 73 -14.70 6.37 -8.65
N GLU A 74 -14.58 7.46 -7.91
CA GLU A 74 -15.21 8.74 -8.23
C GLU A 74 -14.76 9.22 -9.61
N ALA A 75 -13.45 9.27 -9.86
CA ALA A 75 -12.89 9.70 -11.14
C ALA A 75 -13.35 8.80 -12.31
N MET A 76 -13.42 7.47 -12.12
CA MET A 76 -13.95 6.55 -13.14
C MET A 76 -15.43 6.82 -13.43
N THR A 77 -16.23 7.11 -12.40
CA THR A 77 -17.66 7.42 -12.53
C THR A 77 -17.87 8.73 -13.26
N VAL A 78 -17.14 9.77 -12.87
CA VAL A 78 -17.10 11.08 -13.55
C VAL A 78 -16.81 10.92 -15.04
N ARG A 79 -15.74 10.19 -15.38
CA ARG A 79 -15.35 9.94 -16.78
C ARG A 79 -16.43 9.17 -17.55
N LYS A 80 -17.11 8.22 -16.91
CA LYS A 80 -18.20 7.46 -17.51
C LYS A 80 -19.40 8.36 -17.84
N ILE A 81 -19.79 9.24 -16.92
CA ILE A 81 -20.89 10.19 -17.11
C ILE A 81 -20.56 11.16 -18.25
N GLN A 82 -19.36 11.75 -18.23
CA GLN A 82 -18.89 12.66 -19.26
C GLN A 82 -18.85 12.01 -20.65
N ARG A 83 -18.37 10.76 -20.76
CA ARG A 83 -18.35 10.02 -22.03
C ARG A 83 -19.76 9.79 -22.61
N ASN A 84 -20.78 9.71 -21.75
CA ASN A 84 -22.17 9.53 -22.14
C ASN A 84 -22.91 10.87 -22.38
N GLY A 85 -22.21 12.00 -22.38
CA GLY A 85 -22.80 13.33 -22.60
C GLY A 85 -23.55 13.90 -21.39
N GLY A 86 -23.46 13.26 -20.22
CA GLY A 86 -24.03 13.79 -18.98
C GLY A 86 -23.16 14.90 -18.38
N MET A 87 -23.79 15.92 -17.79
CA MET A 87 -23.11 16.91 -16.95
C MET A 87 -23.16 16.49 -15.49
N LEU A 88 -22.04 16.66 -14.79
CA LEU A 88 -22.02 16.63 -13.32
C LEU A 88 -22.49 17.99 -12.83
N VAL A 89 -23.45 17.98 -11.90
CA VAL A 89 -23.95 19.17 -11.20
C VAL A 89 -23.18 19.33 -9.90
#